data_AF-A0A7R9N9Q1-F1
#
_entry.id   AF-A0A7R9N9Q1-F1
#
_cell.length_a   1.000
_cell.length_b   1.000
_cell.length_c   1.000
_cell.angle_alpha   90.00
_cell.angle_beta   90.00
_cell.angle_gamma   90.00
#
_symmetry.space_group_name_H-M   'P 1'
#
loop_
_entity.id
_entity.type
_entity.pdbx_description
1 polymer ?
#
loop_
_entity_poly.entity_id
_entity_poly.type
_entity_poly.pdbx_seq_one_letter_code
_entity_poly.pdbx_strand_id
1 'polypeptide(L)'
;MPATTRDPHLQRKLVEILRIIKESKSAIGARLIADRLNERGYQIGERGVRYHLRVLDERGFTKKQGYEGRVLTLSGLKELERALVSDRLGFVIITIEKMMYNTTFDQNTRKGNIVVNTSIIDLDHFDPVMDIIEEVNRSGYTVSPYIGLIEESTPEVRIPAGKIGIATICSITIDGILLKNGIPVNTKYGGLIEIKNRKPYKFTDLIAYRATTIDPMKIFLSRKMTSITSAIRDGNGKVLASIREIPLLAEKDVEEILKTVEKAGIGGLIESNEEILLQTTPNRAMIPIYAGINAVGAVKEKGIPIINHPVSQLMKFEDMKRI
;
A
#
# COMPACT_ATOMS: atom_id res chain seq x y z
N MET A 1 6.00 35.91 19.19
CA MET A 1 6.07 35.32 20.55
C MET A 1 5.74 33.82 20.46
N PRO A 2 6.40 32.96 21.25
CA PRO A 2 7.57 32.21 20.80
C PRO A 2 7.26 30.80 20.30
N ALA A 3 8.17 30.32 19.44
CA ALA A 3 8.29 28.94 19.00
C ALA A 3 8.34 28.00 20.21
N THR A 4 7.28 27.23 20.43
CA THR A 4 7.28 26.06 21.30
C THR A 4 7.01 24.83 20.44
N THR A 5 8.13 24.25 19.99
CA THR A 5 8.37 22.81 20.05
C THR A 5 7.19 21.91 19.63
N ARG A 6 7.17 21.56 18.34
CA ARG A 6 6.55 20.31 17.85
C ARG A 6 7.31 19.13 18.45
N ASP A 7 7.06 18.79 19.72
CA ASP A 7 7.50 17.52 20.29
C ASP A 7 6.59 16.40 19.74
N PRO A 8 7.10 15.49 18.88
CA PRO A 8 6.31 14.41 18.32
C PRO A 8 5.74 13.46 19.39
N HIS A 9 6.43 13.31 20.53
CA HIS A 9 5.96 12.47 21.63
C HIS A 9 4.77 13.10 22.36
N LEU A 10 4.80 14.41 22.57
CA LEU A 10 3.67 15.15 23.12
C LEU A 10 2.44 15.08 22.20
N GLN A 11 2.64 15.23 20.89
CA GLN A 11 1.54 15.14 19.92
C GLN A 11 0.88 13.75 19.92
N ARG A 12 1.67 12.66 19.88
CA ARG A 12 1.14 11.29 19.97
C ARG A 12 0.32 11.06 21.23
N LYS A 13 0.78 11.56 22.39
CA LYS A 13 0.01 11.49 23.66
C LYS A 13 -1.32 12.22 23.58
N LEU A 14 -1.37 13.41 22.98
CA LEU A 14 -2.61 14.18 22.82
C LEU A 14 -3.61 13.46 21.91
N VAL A 15 -3.14 12.87 20.81
CA VAL A 15 -3.97 12.10 19.88
C VAL A 15 -4.53 10.85 20.54
N GLU A 16 -3.71 10.14 21.31
CA GLU A 16 -4.15 8.94 22.02
C GLU A 16 -5.21 9.26 23.10
N ILE A 17 -5.05 10.39 23.80
CA ILE A 17 -6.09 10.89 24.74
C ILE A 17 -7.41 11.14 24.00
N LEU A 18 -7.39 11.82 22.85
CA LEU A 18 -8.60 12.05 22.04
C LEU A 18 -9.23 10.71 21.60
N ARG A 19 -8.42 9.72 21.23
CA ARG A 19 -8.90 8.36 20.86
C ARG A 19 -9.59 7.67 22.03
N ILE A 20 -8.99 7.68 23.21
CA ILE A 20 -9.57 7.08 24.43
C ILE A 20 -10.91 7.73 24.79
N ILE A 21 -11.02 9.06 24.64
CA ILE A 21 -12.28 9.78 24.88
C ILE A 21 -13.34 9.38 23.84
N LYS A 22 -12.98 9.22 22.56
CA LYS A 22 -13.91 8.76 21.50
C LYS A 22 -14.48 7.38 21.78
N GLU A 23 -13.64 6.46 22.26
CA GLU A 23 -14.04 5.08 22.58
C GLU A 23 -14.91 5.00 23.84
N SER A 24 -14.75 5.97 24.76
CA SER A 24 -15.64 6.12 25.89
C SER A 24 -16.96 6.72 25.40
N LYS A 25 -18.00 5.89 25.28
CA LYS A 25 -19.37 6.31 24.87
C LYS A 25 -19.99 7.38 25.78
N SER A 26 -19.35 7.73 26.89
CA SER A 26 -19.72 8.76 27.86
C SER A 26 -18.49 9.58 28.30
N ALA A 27 -18.72 10.68 29.01
CA ALA A 27 -17.66 11.49 29.59
C ALA A 27 -16.67 10.64 30.41
N ILE A 28 -15.37 10.93 30.26
CA ILE A 28 -14.30 10.14 30.90
C ILE A 28 -13.33 11.00 31.72
N GLY A 29 -13.02 10.52 32.92
CA GLY A 29 -12.13 11.18 33.88
C GLY A 29 -10.65 10.93 33.63
N ALA A 30 -9.80 11.82 34.16
CA ALA A 30 -8.35 11.77 33.95
C ALA A 30 -7.68 10.51 34.51
N ARG A 31 -8.23 9.92 35.58
CA ARG A 31 -7.74 8.66 36.17
C ARG A 31 -7.89 7.50 35.18
N LEU A 32 -9.10 7.27 34.67
CA LEU A 32 -9.37 6.19 33.71
C LEU A 32 -8.63 6.40 32.38
N ILE A 33 -8.46 7.66 31.95
CA ILE A 33 -7.62 7.96 30.78
C ILE A 33 -6.15 7.60 31.06
N ALA A 34 -5.62 7.88 32.25
CA ALA A 34 -4.27 7.48 32.62
C ALA A 34 -4.11 5.96 32.63
N ASP A 35 -5.06 5.22 33.22
CA ASP A 35 -5.03 3.76 33.24
C ASP A 35 -4.98 3.19 31.81
N ARG A 36 -5.89 3.63 30.93
CA ARG A 36 -5.92 3.22 29.51
C ARG A 36 -4.67 3.64 28.72
N LEU A 37 -4.07 4.78 29.05
CA LEU A 37 -2.81 5.19 28.43
C LEU A 37 -1.65 4.28 28.85
N ASN A 38 -1.57 3.88 30.12
CA ASN A 38 -0.56 2.95 30.60
C ASN A 38 -0.75 1.55 30.00
N GLU A 39 -1.99 1.06 29.86
CA GLU A 39 -2.30 -0.18 29.11
C GLU A 39 -1.80 -0.13 27.66
N ARG A 40 -1.76 1.06 27.06
CA ARG A 40 -1.26 1.31 25.69
C ARG A 40 0.22 1.67 25.63
N GLY A 41 0.97 1.50 26.73
CA GLY A 41 2.41 1.72 26.80
C GLY A 41 2.85 3.17 27.02
N TYR A 42 1.92 4.09 27.32
CA TYR A 42 2.25 5.47 27.68
C TYR A 42 2.39 5.59 29.21
N GLN A 43 3.63 5.69 29.69
CA GLN A 43 3.91 5.94 31.10
C GLN A 43 3.50 7.37 31.50
N ILE A 44 2.30 7.51 32.07
CA ILE A 44 1.77 8.80 32.50
C ILE A 44 0.80 8.65 33.69
N GLY A 45 0.97 9.48 34.71
CA GLY A 45 0.05 9.54 35.85
C GLY A 45 -1.13 10.48 35.61
N GLU A 46 -2.16 10.38 36.46
CA GLU A 46 -3.38 11.20 36.39
C GLU A 46 -3.09 12.71 36.34
N ARG A 47 -2.09 13.20 37.09
CA ARG A 47 -1.68 14.62 37.07
C ARG A 47 -1.18 15.05 35.68
N GLY A 48 -0.42 14.20 34.99
CA GLY A 48 0.06 14.45 33.63
C GLY A 48 -1.09 14.45 32.62
N VAL A 49 -2.04 13.52 32.77
CA VAL A 49 -3.26 13.51 31.95
C VAL A 49 -4.10 14.77 32.16
N ARG A 50 -4.27 15.24 33.40
CA ARG A 50 -4.97 16.51 33.68
C ARG A 50 -4.30 17.72 33.04
N TYR A 51 -2.98 17.71 32.91
CA TYR A 51 -2.26 18.75 32.17
C TYR A 51 -2.61 18.69 30.67
N HIS A 52 -2.52 17.52 30.04
CA HIS A 52 -2.87 17.38 28.62
C HIS A 52 -4.34 17.68 28.32
N LEU A 53 -5.27 17.30 29.20
CA LEU A 53 -6.67 17.65 29.06
C LEU A 53 -6.91 19.16 29.09
N ARG A 54 -6.16 19.92 29.90
CA ARG A 54 -6.23 21.40 29.86
C ARG A 54 -5.78 21.94 28.50
N VAL A 55 -4.69 21.40 27.95
CA VAL A 55 -4.22 21.77 26.61
C VAL A 55 -5.27 21.45 25.53
N LEU A 56 -5.95 20.32 25.63
CA LEU A 56 -7.03 19.94 24.70
C LEU A 56 -8.29 20.79 24.87
N ASP A 57 -8.61 21.20 26.10
CA ASP A 57 -9.71 22.11 26.42
C ASP A 57 -9.41 23.52 25.86
N GLU A 58 -8.19 24.03 26.04
CA GLU A 58 -7.71 25.33 25.49
C GLU A 58 -7.73 25.36 23.97
N ARG A 59 -7.46 24.23 23.32
CA ARG A 59 -7.56 24.07 21.85
C ARG A 59 -8.99 23.82 21.36
N GLY A 60 -9.95 23.72 22.27
CA GLY A 60 -11.36 23.46 21.95
C GLY A 60 -11.63 22.05 21.43
N PHE A 61 -10.74 21.09 21.63
CA PHE A 61 -10.89 19.70 21.17
C PHE A 61 -11.68 18.84 22.15
N THR A 62 -11.58 19.15 23.44
CA THR A 62 -12.38 18.53 24.49
C THR A 62 -13.22 19.57 25.21
N LYS A 63 -14.31 19.11 25.83
CA LYS A 63 -15.13 19.94 26.71
C LYS A 63 -15.39 19.20 28.01
N LYS A 64 -15.25 19.91 29.13
CA LYS A 64 -15.59 19.39 30.46
C LYS A 64 -17.10 19.24 30.62
N GLN A 65 -17.55 18.08 31.07
CA GLN A 65 -18.93 17.79 31.43
C GLN A 65 -18.99 17.47 32.93
N GLY A 66 -19.26 18.50 33.74
CA GLY A 66 -19.38 18.38 35.19
C GLY A 66 -18.20 17.66 35.87
N TYR A 67 -18.54 16.74 36.79
CA TYR A 67 -17.59 15.85 37.46
C TYR A 67 -17.33 14.55 36.68
N GLU A 68 -18.12 14.26 35.65
CA GLU A 68 -18.08 13.01 34.89
C GLU A 68 -16.86 12.90 33.97
N GLY A 69 -16.30 14.05 33.55
CA GLY A 69 -15.03 14.09 32.84
C GLY A 69 -15.04 14.98 31.60
N ARG A 70 -14.43 14.50 30.51
CA ARG A 70 -14.38 15.19 29.22
C ARG A 70 -15.09 14.41 28.14
N VAL A 71 -15.70 15.15 27.21
CA VAL A 71 -16.22 14.66 25.93
C VAL A 71 -15.49 15.33 24.78
N LEU A 72 -15.49 14.70 23.61
CA LEU A 72 -14.97 15.30 22.39
C LEU A 72 -15.92 16.37 21.86
N THR A 73 -15.35 17.46 21.35
CA THR A 73 -16.09 18.42 20.53
C THR A 73 -16.05 17.98 19.05
N LEU A 74 -16.84 18.63 18.19
CA LEU A 74 -16.73 18.45 16.74
C LEU A 74 -15.33 18.81 16.21
N SER A 75 -14.69 19.83 16.79
CA SER A 75 -13.31 20.21 16.45
C SER A 75 -12.32 19.12 16.87
N GLY A 76 -12.49 18.54 18.06
CA GLY A 76 -11.67 17.41 18.52
C GLY A 76 -11.85 16.14 17.71
N LEU A 77 -13.06 15.86 17.20
CA LEU A 77 -13.30 14.76 16.26
C LEU A 77 -12.56 14.98 14.93
N LYS A 78 -12.63 16.19 14.36
CA LYS A 78 -11.90 16.54 13.13
C LYS A 78 -10.39 16.51 13.32
N GLU A 79 -9.90 16.97 14.47
CA GLU A 79 -8.47 16.91 14.80
C GLU A 79 -8.02 15.46 14.96
N LEU A 80 -8.78 14.63 15.68
CA LEU A 80 -8.49 13.21 15.78
C LEU A 80 -8.45 12.55 14.41
N GLU A 81 -9.40 12.85 13.51
CA GLU A 81 -9.36 12.36 12.12
C GLU A 81 -8.10 12.81 11.36
N ARG A 82 -7.72 14.09 11.47
CA ARG A 82 -6.50 14.62 10.84
C ARG A 82 -5.22 14.02 11.42
N ALA A 83 -5.14 13.88 12.73
CA ALA A 83 -4.00 13.29 13.39
C ALA A 83 -3.86 11.80 13.10
N LEU A 84 -4.99 11.08 12.97
CA LEU A 84 -4.99 9.71 12.46
C LEU A 84 -4.45 9.63 11.02
N VAL A 85 -4.63 10.65 10.18
CA VAL A 85 -3.99 10.73 8.86
C VAL A 85 -2.49 10.95 9.01
N SER A 86 -2.04 11.83 9.91
CA SER A 86 -0.61 12.05 10.17
C SER A 86 0.10 10.83 10.77
N ASP A 87 -0.54 10.09 11.68
CA ASP A 87 -0.02 8.83 12.24
C ASP A 87 0.01 7.69 11.21
N ARG A 88 -0.77 7.81 10.12
CA ARG A 88 -0.74 6.90 8.98
C ARG A 88 0.28 7.29 7.91
N LEU A 89 0.96 8.43 8.01
CA LEU A 89 2.01 8.80 7.05
C LEU A 89 3.14 7.79 7.16
N GLY A 90 3.41 7.10 6.05
CA GLY A 90 4.36 5.99 6.02
C GLY A 90 3.77 4.62 6.39
N PHE A 91 2.47 4.51 6.69
CA PHE A 91 1.84 3.21 6.91
C PHE A 91 1.96 2.29 5.68
N VAL A 92 1.86 2.86 4.49
CA VAL A 92 2.03 2.13 3.23
C VAL A 92 3.45 1.57 3.13
N ILE A 93 4.48 2.38 3.39
CA ILE A 93 5.87 1.90 3.31
C ILE A 93 6.19 0.88 4.41
N ILE A 94 5.66 1.05 5.63
CA ILE A 94 5.81 0.07 6.71
C ILE A 94 5.14 -1.26 6.34
N THR A 95 3.97 -1.21 5.70
CA THR A 95 3.28 -2.40 5.21
C THR A 95 4.10 -3.09 4.12
N ILE A 96 4.65 -2.33 3.17
CA ILE A 96 5.55 -2.84 2.14
C ILE A 96 6.76 -3.53 2.78
N GLU A 97 7.45 -2.87 3.71
CA GLU A 97 8.63 -3.42 4.41
C GLU A 97 8.28 -4.72 5.15
N LYS A 98 7.12 -4.78 5.82
CA LYS A 98 6.61 -6.01 6.46
C LYS A 98 6.38 -7.12 5.44
N MET A 99 5.76 -6.82 4.30
CA MET A 99 5.48 -7.82 3.25
C MET A 99 6.77 -8.31 2.59
N MET A 100 7.72 -7.42 2.31
CA MET A 100 9.05 -7.76 1.80
C MET A 100 9.77 -8.72 2.75
N TYR A 101 9.81 -8.40 4.05
CA TYR A 101 10.51 -9.21 5.04
C TYR A 101 9.96 -10.64 5.13
N ASN A 102 8.64 -10.77 5.05
CA ASN A 102 7.94 -12.06 5.15
C ASN A 102 7.83 -12.82 3.81
N THR A 103 8.34 -12.26 2.71
CA THR A 103 8.47 -12.98 1.44
C THR A 103 9.55 -14.06 1.59
N THR A 104 9.22 -15.30 1.24
CA THR A 104 10.12 -16.46 1.35
C THR A 104 10.25 -17.23 0.04
N PHE A 105 9.72 -16.68 -1.04
CA PHE A 105 9.77 -17.30 -2.36
C PHE A 105 11.21 -17.52 -2.84
N ASP A 106 11.49 -18.75 -3.25
CA ASP A 106 12.73 -19.16 -3.91
C ASP A 106 12.43 -19.44 -5.39
N GLN A 107 13.04 -18.65 -6.28
CA GLN A 107 12.80 -18.74 -7.72
C GLN A 107 13.35 -20.02 -8.37
N ASN A 108 14.30 -20.71 -7.74
CA ASN A 108 14.85 -21.97 -8.25
C ASN A 108 13.93 -23.15 -7.90
N THR A 109 13.42 -23.19 -6.67
CA THR A 109 12.49 -24.26 -6.24
C THR A 109 11.04 -23.96 -6.57
N ARG A 110 10.71 -22.70 -6.89
CA ARG A 110 9.37 -22.17 -7.17
C ARG A 110 8.39 -22.42 -6.03
N LYS A 111 8.86 -22.23 -4.80
CA LYS A 111 8.09 -22.44 -3.56
C LYS A 111 8.26 -21.29 -2.60
N GLY A 112 7.27 -21.11 -1.73
CA GLY A 112 7.33 -20.15 -0.63
C GLY A 112 6.35 -18.99 -0.78
N ASN A 113 6.39 -18.08 0.19
CA ASN A 113 5.41 -17.01 0.31
C ASN A 113 5.76 -15.86 -0.62
N ILE A 114 4.77 -15.43 -1.39
CA ILE A 114 4.76 -14.26 -2.27
C ILE A 114 3.75 -13.24 -1.77
N VAL A 115 3.90 -11.99 -2.20
CA VAL A 115 2.96 -10.91 -1.87
C VAL A 115 1.91 -10.83 -2.97
N VAL A 116 0.63 -10.82 -2.60
CA VAL A 116 -0.48 -10.71 -3.56
C VAL A 116 -1.36 -9.49 -3.32
N ASN A 117 -1.89 -8.96 -4.42
CA ASN A 117 -3.01 -8.02 -4.40
C ASN A 117 -4.29 -8.85 -4.44
N THR A 118 -5.27 -8.49 -3.63
CA THR A 118 -6.55 -9.19 -3.60
C THR A 118 -7.64 -8.31 -4.17
N SER A 119 -8.44 -8.86 -5.08
CA SER A 119 -9.57 -8.18 -5.68
C SER A 119 -10.83 -9.00 -5.50
N ILE A 120 -11.93 -8.37 -5.11
CA ILE A 120 -13.19 -9.04 -4.81
C ILE A 120 -14.21 -8.62 -5.86
N ILE A 121 -14.83 -9.62 -6.49
CA ILE A 121 -15.85 -9.47 -7.52
C ILE A 121 -17.10 -10.27 -7.15
N ASP A 122 -18.23 -9.94 -7.77
CA ASP A 122 -19.41 -10.80 -7.77
C ASP A 122 -19.15 -12.05 -8.62
N LEU A 123 -19.63 -13.21 -8.16
CA LEU A 123 -19.45 -14.49 -8.86
C LEU A 123 -19.97 -14.45 -10.30
N ASP A 124 -21.06 -13.72 -10.55
CA ASP A 124 -21.64 -13.55 -11.88
C ASP A 124 -20.69 -12.86 -12.89
N HIS A 125 -19.66 -12.18 -12.40
CA HIS A 125 -18.64 -11.54 -13.23
C HIS A 125 -17.35 -12.36 -13.34
N PHE A 126 -17.30 -13.59 -12.82
CA PHE A 126 -16.06 -14.37 -12.75
C PHE A 126 -15.42 -14.59 -14.13
N ASP A 127 -16.13 -15.23 -15.04
CA ASP A 127 -15.63 -15.54 -16.39
C ASP A 127 -15.17 -14.28 -17.17
N PRO A 128 -15.97 -13.21 -17.30
CA PRO A 128 -15.52 -12.02 -18.03
C PRO A 128 -14.34 -11.31 -17.36
N VAL A 129 -14.23 -11.38 -16.03
CA VAL A 129 -13.06 -10.84 -15.32
C VAL A 129 -11.81 -11.68 -15.62
N MET A 130 -11.94 -13.00 -15.64
CA MET A 130 -10.84 -13.90 -15.95
C MET A 130 -10.31 -13.69 -17.37
N ASP A 131 -11.20 -13.54 -18.36
CA ASP A 131 -10.83 -13.24 -19.75
C ASP A 131 -10.02 -11.93 -19.85
N ILE A 132 -10.46 -10.89 -19.14
CA ILE A 132 -9.74 -9.60 -19.12
C ILE A 132 -8.37 -9.76 -18.46
N ILE A 133 -8.29 -10.44 -17.32
CA ILE A 133 -7.01 -10.64 -16.62
C ILE A 133 -6.02 -11.39 -17.54
N GLU A 134 -6.49 -12.42 -18.24
CA GLU A 134 -5.68 -13.18 -19.19
C GLU A 134 -5.19 -12.30 -20.35
N GLU A 135 -6.05 -11.45 -20.91
CA GLU A 135 -5.68 -10.47 -21.95
C GLU A 135 -4.54 -9.54 -21.47
N VAL A 136 -4.64 -8.99 -20.25
CA VAL A 136 -3.58 -8.12 -19.70
C VAL A 136 -2.30 -8.89 -19.41
N ASN A 137 -2.40 -10.15 -18.95
CA ASN A 137 -1.21 -10.97 -18.72
C ASN A 137 -0.45 -11.25 -20.01
N ARG A 138 -1.16 -11.53 -21.10
CA ARG A 138 -0.56 -11.72 -22.44
C ARG A 138 0.08 -10.45 -23.00
N SER A 139 -0.34 -9.26 -22.54
CA SER A 139 0.22 -7.99 -23.02
C SER A 139 1.57 -7.62 -22.41
N GLY A 140 2.00 -8.31 -21.35
CA GLY A 140 3.24 -8.00 -20.63
C GLY A 140 3.15 -6.78 -19.70
N TYR A 141 1.96 -6.23 -19.46
CA TYR A 141 1.77 -5.10 -18.53
C TYR A 141 1.46 -5.54 -17.10
N THR A 142 1.65 -6.81 -16.76
CA THR A 142 1.51 -7.34 -15.39
C THR A 142 2.83 -7.90 -14.87
N VAL A 143 2.82 -8.33 -13.62
CA VAL A 143 3.98 -8.94 -12.97
C VAL A 143 4.03 -10.44 -13.24
N SER A 144 2.89 -11.11 -13.39
CA SER A 144 2.85 -12.56 -13.48
C SER A 144 1.54 -13.06 -14.07
N PRO A 145 1.55 -14.15 -14.86
CA PRO A 145 0.35 -14.86 -15.29
C PRO A 145 -0.25 -15.76 -14.20
N TYR A 146 0.33 -15.82 -13.00
CA TYR A 146 -0.19 -16.64 -11.91
C TYR A 146 -1.26 -15.90 -11.13
N ILE A 147 -2.38 -16.57 -10.90
CA ILE A 147 -3.50 -16.08 -10.10
C ILE A 147 -3.91 -17.09 -9.04
N GLY A 148 -4.57 -16.61 -7.99
CA GLY A 148 -5.09 -17.42 -6.90
C GLY A 148 -6.55 -17.08 -6.68
N LEU A 149 -7.32 -18.07 -6.22
CA LEU A 149 -8.72 -17.88 -5.87
C LEU A 149 -8.85 -17.91 -4.34
N ILE A 150 -9.68 -17.01 -3.81
CA ILE A 150 -9.94 -16.87 -2.39
C ILE A 150 -11.45 -16.97 -2.21
N GLU A 151 -11.90 -18.16 -1.86
CA GLU A 151 -13.32 -18.47 -1.66
C GLU A 151 -13.75 -18.18 -0.21
N GLU A 152 -12.84 -18.35 0.74
CA GLU A 152 -13.08 -18.13 2.16
C GLU A 152 -12.43 -16.83 2.66
N SER A 153 -13.06 -16.22 3.67
CA SER A 153 -12.48 -15.03 4.31
C SER A 153 -11.20 -15.37 5.07
N THR A 154 -10.17 -14.56 4.89
CA THR A 154 -8.93 -14.59 5.67
C THR A 154 -8.92 -13.47 6.71
N PRO A 155 -8.02 -13.47 7.70
CA PRO A 155 -7.84 -12.35 8.62
C PRO A 155 -7.57 -11.01 7.91
N GLU A 156 -6.92 -11.06 6.74
CA GLU A 156 -6.56 -9.90 5.92
C GLU A 156 -7.69 -9.46 4.97
N VAL A 157 -8.46 -10.42 4.43
CA VAL A 157 -9.47 -10.16 3.40
C VAL A 157 -10.79 -10.86 3.71
N ARG A 158 -11.86 -10.07 3.86
CA ARG A 158 -13.22 -10.58 4.00
C ARG A 158 -13.86 -10.81 2.64
N ILE A 159 -14.33 -12.03 2.38
CA ILE A 159 -15.11 -12.42 1.20
C ILE A 159 -16.59 -12.49 1.60
N PRO A 160 -17.45 -11.56 1.13
CA PRO A 160 -18.89 -11.63 1.35
C PRO A 160 -19.55 -12.80 0.60
N ALA A 161 -20.75 -13.20 1.04
CA ALA A 161 -21.56 -14.17 0.31
C ALA A 161 -21.86 -13.68 -1.12
N GLY A 162 -21.82 -14.61 -2.08
CA GLY A 162 -22.04 -14.30 -3.51
C GLY A 162 -20.83 -13.67 -4.22
N LYS A 163 -19.68 -13.53 -3.53
CA LYS A 163 -18.46 -12.95 -4.09
C LYS A 163 -17.29 -13.94 -4.04
N ILE A 164 -16.27 -13.65 -4.84
CA ILE A 164 -15.01 -14.40 -4.87
C ILE A 164 -13.83 -13.43 -4.89
N GLY A 165 -12.74 -13.82 -4.22
CA GLY A 165 -11.47 -13.10 -4.26
C GLY A 165 -10.55 -13.65 -5.34
N ILE A 166 -9.88 -12.75 -6.06
CA ILE A 166 -8.83 -13.05 -7.03
C ILE A 166 -7.53 -12.42 -6.53
N ALA A 167 -6.50 -13.25 -6.38
CA ALA A 167 -5.16 -12.86 -6.01
C ALA A 167 -4.28 -12.71 -7.26
N THR A 168 -3.60 -11.56 -7.41
CA THR A 168 -2.56 -11.37 -8.43
C THR A 168 -1.23 -11.01 -7.77
N ILE A 169 -0.12 -11.51 -8.32
CA ILE A 169 1.22 -11.27 -7.75
C ILE A 169 1.54 -9.77 -7.74
N CYS A 170 2.01 -9.29 -6.59
CA CYS A 170 2.46 -7.92 -6.40
C CYS A 170 3.96 -7.80 -6.69
N SER A 171 4.39 -6.69 -7.30
CA SER A 171 5.81 -6.43 -7.57
C SER A 171 6.66 -6.26 -6.29
N ILE A 172 6.03 -6.11 -5.12
CA ILE A 172 6.71 -6.19 -3.82
C ILE A 172 7.31 -7.60 -3.56
N THR A 173 6.81 -8.63 -4.24
CA THR A 173 7.43 -9.97 -4.21
C THR A 173 8.87 -9.92 -4.71
N ILE A 174 9.14 -9.16 -5.79
CA ILE A 174 10.49 -8.95 -6.32
C ILE A 174 11.35 -8.24 -5.27
N ASP A 175 10.81 -7.22 -4.61
CA ASP A 175 11.49 -6.49 -3.55
C ASP A 175 11.91 -7.42 -2.39
N GLY A 176 11.05 -8.38 -2.02
CA GLY A 176 11.35 -9.43 -1.05
C GLY A 176 12.47 -10.38 -1.50
N ILE A 177 12.45 -10.82 -2.76
CA ILE A 177 13.49 -11.68 -3.34
C ILE A 177 14.86 -10.97 -3.33
N LEU A 178 14.90 -9.71 -3.76
CA LEU A 178 16.13 -8.90 -3.75
C LEU A 178 16.69 -8.76 -2.33
N LEU A 179 15.82 -8.48 -1.36
CA LEU A 179 16.21 -8.38 0.05
C LEU A 179 16.82 -9.68 0.58
N LYS A 180 16.26 -10.85 0.22
CA LYS A 180 16.81 -12.16 0.63
C LYS A 180 18.16 -12.48 -0.01
N ASN A 181 18.45 -11.90 -1.17
CA ASN A 181 19.77 -11.97 -1.81
C ASN A 181 20.74 -10.90 -1.29
N GLY A 182 20.41 -10.21 -0.19
CA GLY A 182 21.28 -9.21 0.44
C GLY A 182 21.27 -7.84 -0.24
N ILE A 183 20.35 -7.60 -1.19
CA ILE A 183 20.28 -6.35 -1.95
C ILE A 183 19.23 -5.43 -1.30
N PRO A 184 19.65 -4.29 -0.71
CA PRO A 184 18.69 -3.36 -0.12
C PRO A 184 17.91 -2.64 -1.23
N VAL A 185 16.59 -2.74 -1.16
CA VAL A 185 15.67 -2.13 -2.14
C VAL A 185 14.78 -1.11 -1.46
N ASN A 186 14.58 0.03 -2.12
CA ASN A 186 13.70 1.10 -1.65
C ASN A 186 12.60 1.35 -2.70
N THR A 187 11.38 0.88 -2.43
CA THR A 187 10.21 1.13 -3.28
C THR A 187 9.82 2.62 -3.21
N LYS A 188 10.30 3.40 -4.17
CA LYS A 188 10.33 4.86 -4.08
C LYS A 188 9.03 5.50 -4.54
N TYR A 189 8.57 5.12 -5.74
CA TYR A 189 7.41 5.75 -6.37
C TYR A 189 6.43 4.72 -6.91
N GLY A 190 5.14 5.04 -6.85
CA GLY A 190 4.11 4.45 -7.68
C GLY A 190 3.59 5.50 -8.68
N GLY A 191 3.27 5.09 -9.91
CA GLY A 191 2.98 6.04 -10.97
C GLY A 191 2.29 5.45 -12.20
N LEU A 192 2.10 6.33 -13.17
CA LEU A 192 1.60 6.02 -14.51
C LEU A 192 2.72 6.16 -15.52
N ILE A 193 2.98 5.10 -16.28
CA ILE A 193 3.87 5.12 -17.43
C ILE A 193 3.04 5.19 -18.72
N GLU A 194 3.41 6.10 -19.59
CA GLU A 194 2.83 6.24 -20.93
C GLU A 194 3.41 5.15 -21.83
N ILE A 195 2.52 4.43 -22.51
CA ILE A 195 2.83 3.48 -23.57
C ILE A 195 2.58 4.18 -24.90
N LYS A 196 3.58 4.16 -25.79
CA LYS A 196 3.51 4.72 -27.13
C LYS A 196 4.04 3.69 -28.13
N ASN A 197 3.25 3.39 -29.17
CA ASN A 197 3.60 2.37 -30.16
C ASN A 197 4.03 1.03 -29.53
N ARG A 198 3.28 0.57 -28.51
CA ARG A 198 3.52 -0.65 -27.71
C ARG A 198 4.81 -0.66 -26.89
N LYS A 199 5.50 0.47 -26.77
CA LYS A 199 6.72 0.62 -25.96
C LYS A 199 6.50 1.58 -24.78
N PRO A 200 7.12 1.31 -23.61
CA PRO A 200 7.14 2.29 -22.54
C PRO A 200 7.88 3.56 -22.99
N TYR A 201 7.33 4.73 -22.69
CA TYR A 201 7.89 6.02 -23.11
C TYR A 201 8.40 6.84 -21.92
N LYS A 202 7.51 7.28 -21.01
CA LYS A 202 7.90 8.06 -19.84
C LYS A 202 6.88 7.95 -18.71
N PHE A 203 7.32 8.21 -17.49
CA PHE A 203 6.40 8.42 -16.37
C PHE A 203 5.70 9.78 -16.49
N THR A 204 4.38 9.77 -16.39
CA THR A 204 3.55 11.00 -16.49
C THR A 204 3.11 11.53 -15.13
N ASP A 205 2.89 10.62 -14.18
CA ASP A 205 2.45 10.94 -12.83
C ASP A 205 3.15 10.02 -11.84
N LEU A 206 3.64 10.57 -10.72
CA LEU A 206 4.38 9.85 -9.69
C LEU A 206 3.99 10.31 -8.30
N ILE A 207 3.87 9.35 -7.38
CA ILE A 207 3.63 9.63 -5.97
C ILE A 207 4.63 8.80 -5.14
N ALA A 208 5.34 9.47 -4.24
CA ALA A 208 6.32 8.83 -3.36
C ALA A 208 5.63 8.00 -2.28
N TYR A 209 5.98 6.71 -2.15
CA TYR A 209 5.39 5.84 -1.14
C TYR A 209 5.62 6.35 0.30
N ARG A 210 6.81 6.91 0.58
CA ARG A 210 7.18 7.46 1.90
C ARG A 210 6.32 8.66 2.33
N ALA A 211 5.69 9.36 1.39
CA ALA A 211 4.92 10.58 1.67
C ALA A 211 3.40 10.35 1.65
N THR A 212 2.94 9.09 1.75
CA THR A 212 1.52 8.76 1.59
C THR A 212 0.94 7.92 2.73
N THR A 213 -0.37 8.06 2.90
CA THR A 213 -1.22 7.27 3.80
C THR A 213 -2.09 6.27 3.04
N ILE A 214 -2.14 6.41 1.71
CA ILE A 214 -2.93 5.61 0.77
C ILE A 214 -1.98 5.14 -0.32
N ASP A 215 -2.09 3.88 -0.73
CA ASP A 215 -1.30 3.35 -1.83
C ASP A 215 -1.50 4.21 -3.11
N PRO A 216 -0.41 4.77 -3.69
CA PRO A 216 -0.44 5.51 -4.94
C PRO A 216 -1.28 4.87 -6.04
N MET A 217 -1.20 3.55 -6.19
CA MET A 217 -1.90 2.84 -7.25
C MET A 217 -3.42 2.85 -7.05
N LYS A 218 -3.90 2.82 -5.80
CA LYS A 218 -5.32 3.03 -5.51
C LYS A 218 -5.77 4.40 -5.96
N ILE A 219 -4.93 5.43 -5.75
CA ILE A 219 -5.25 6.81 -6.11
C ILE A 219 -5.47 6.90 -7.62
N PHE A 220 -4.52 6.41 -8.42
CA PHE A 220 -4.62 6.42 -9.88
C PHE A 220 -5.83 5.63 -10.41
N LEU A 221 -6.10 4.43 -9.87
CA LEU A 221 -7.27 3.64 -10.24
C LEU A 221 -8.59 4.34 -9.87
N SER A 222 -8.67 4.94 -8.68
CA SER A 222 -9.88 5.63 -8.21
C SER A 222 -10.20 6.86 -9.05
N ARG A 223 -9.17 7.54 -9.57
CA ARG A 223 -9.27 8.70 -10.45
C ARG A 223 -9.46 8.34 -11.92
N LYS A 224 -9.56 7.03 -12.26
CA LYS A 224 -9.69 6.54 -13.64
C LYS A 224 -8.63 7.10 -14.59
N MET A 225 -7.38 7.17 -14.13
CA MET A 225 -6.27 7.77 -14.88
C MET A 225 -5.52 6.78 -15.79
N THR A 226 -5.92 5.50 -15.78
CA THR A 226 -5.35 4.47 -16.64
C THR A 226 -6.09 4.37 -17.97
N SER A 227 -5.41 3.86 -18.99
CA SER A 227 -5.99 3.45 -20.27
C SER A 227 -5.29 2.19 -20.76
N ILE A 228 -5.30 1.16 -19.90
CA ILE A 228 -4.62 -0.12 -20.09
C ILE A 228 -5.19 -0.85 -21.30
N THR A 229 -6.51 -0.85 -21.44
CA THR A 229 -7.20 -1.49 -22.58
C THR A 229 -6.81 -0.85 -23.92
N SER A 230 -6.65 0.48 -23.97
CA SER A 230 -6.10 1.19 -25.14
C SER A 230 -4.63 0.87 -25.38
N ALA A 231 -3.81 0.77 -24.32
CA ALA A 231 -2.41 0.39 -24.45
C ALA A 231 -2.26 -1.00 -25.10
N ILE A 232 -3.12 -1.95 -24.73
CA ILE A 232 -3.14 -3.31 -25.29
C ILE A 232 -3.59 -3.29 -26.76
N ARG A 233 -4.76 -2.70 -27.04
CA ARG A 233 -5.39 -2.75 -28.37
C ARG A 233 -4.68 -1.85 -29.39
N ASP A 234 -4.50 -0.59 -29.02
CA ASP A 234 -4.08 0.48 -29.92
C ASP A 234 -2.56 0.75 -29.83
N GLY A 235 -1.88 0.10 -28.87
CA GLY A 235 -0.47 0.33 -28.59
C GLY A 235 -0.18 1.67 -27.91
N ASN A 236 -1.21 2.40 -27.48
CA ASN A 236 -1.09 3.72 -26.90
C ASN A 236 -2.01 3.86 -25.68
N GLY A 237 -1.45 4.28 -24.54
CA GLY A 237 -2.23 4.43 -23.31
C GLY A 237 -1.38 4.65 -22.08
N LYS A 238 -1.98 4.53 -20.90
CA LYS A 238 -1.30 4.69 -19.61
C LYS A 238 -1.51 3.47 -18.75
N VAL A 239 -0.42 2.90 -18.25
CA VAL A 239 -0.44 1.73 -17.36
C VAL A 239 0.25 2.05 -16.04
N LEU A 240 -0.08 1.30 -14.99
CA LEU A 240 0.51 1.48 -13.67
C LEU A 240 1.89 0.81 -13.60
N ALA A 241 2.84 1.51 -12.99
CA ALA A 241 4.18 1.01 -12.73
C ALA A 241 4.77 1.66 -11.48
N SER A 242 5.68 0.97 -10.81
CA SER A 242 6.41 1.49 -9.65
C SER A 242 7.91 1.44 -9.88
N ILE A 243 8.62 2.37 -9.22
CA ILE A 243 10.06 2.54 -9.33
C ILE A 243 10.71 2.17 -7.99
N ARG A 244 11.70 1.29 -8.03
CA ARG A 244 12.59 1.02 -6.91
C ARG A 244 13.93 1.71 -7.10
N GLU A 245 14.59 2.05 -5.99
CA GLU A 245 16.01 2.37 -5.99
C GLU A 245 16.80 1.25 -5.30
N ILE A 246 17.93 0.89 -5.91
CA ILE A 246 18.92 -0.04 -5.39
C ILE A 246 20.30 0.64 -5.36
N PRO A 247 21.30 0.13 -4.61
CA PRO A 247 22.69 0.56 -4.79
C PRO A 247 23.15 0.33 -6.23
N LEU A 248 23.81 1.32 -6.83
CA LEU A 248 24.33 1.20 -8.20
C LEU A 248 25.28 -0.01 -8.35
N LEU A 249 26.06 -0.32 -7.32
CA LEU A 249 26.97 -1.46 -7.33
C LEU A 249 26.27 -2.82 -7.45
N ALA A 250 24.98 -2.91 -7.10
CA ALA A 250 24.20 -4.14 -7.17
C ALA A 250 23.48 -4.33 -8.51
N GLU A 251 23.61 -3.40 -9.46
CA GLU A 251 22.83 -3.39 -10.71
C GLU A 251 22.95 -4.70 -11.50
N LYS A 252 24.19 -5.18 -11.72
CA LYS A 252 24.44 -6.44 -12.44
C LYS A 252 23.86 -7.66 -11.71
N ASP A 253 24.05 -7.73 -10.39
CA ASP A 253 23.51 -8.82 -9.56
C ASP A 253 21.97 -8.82 -9.61
N VAL A 254 21.35 -7.64 -9.57
CA VAL A 254 19.90 -7.49 -9.71
C VAL A 254 19.43 -7.97 -11.09
N GLU A 255 20.11 -7.60 -12.18
CA GLU A 255 19.75 -8.08 -13.51
C GLU A 255 19.79 -9.61 -13.62
N GLU A 256 20.82 -10.26 -13.05
CA GLU A 256 20.93 -11.72 -13.04
C GLU A 256 19.83 -12.38 -12.21
N ILE A 257 19.54 -11.84 -11.02
CA ILE A 257 18.43 -12.31 -10.18
C ILE A 257 17.11 -12.16 -10.94
N LEU A 258 16.82 -11.00 -11.53
CA LEU A 258 15.57 -10.75 -12.24
C LEU A 258 15.37 -11.71 -13.42
N LYS A 259 16.44 -12.09 -14.14
CA LYS A 259 16.36 -13.13 -15.19
C LYS A 259 15.92 -14.50 -14.63
N THR A 260 16.37 -14.88 -13.42
CA THR A 260 15.93 -16.12 -12.78
C THR A 260 14.49 -16.04 -12.26
N VAL A 261 14.10 -14.89 -11.73
CA VAL A 261 12.73 -14.62 -11.25
C VAL A 261 11.73 -14.62 -12.41
N GLU A 262 12.12 -14.08 -13.57
CA GLU A 262 11.32 -14.11 -14.80
C GLU A 262 11.08 -15.55 -15.29
N LYS A 263 12.12 -16.39 -15.29
CA LYS A 263 12.00 -17.82 -15.60
C LYS A 263 11.06 -18.57 -14.66
N ALA A 264 10.94 -18.12 -13.40
CA ALA A 264 9.99 -18.68 -12.43
C ALA A 264 8.54 -18.21 -12.66
N GLY A 265 8.33 -17.25 -13.58
CA GLY A 265 7.02 -16.71 -13.93
C GLY A 265 6.67 -15.40 -13.24
N ILE A 266 7.64 -14.70 -12.66
CA ILE A 266 7.46 -13.37 -12.04
C ILE A 266 8.37 -12.39 -12.77
N GLY A 267 7.80 -11.41 -13.46
CA GLY A 267 8.54 -10.43 -14.25
C GLY A 267 7.91 -9.04 -14.18
N GLY A 268 7.73 -8.42 -15.35
CA GLY A 268 7.18 -7.07 -15.47
C GLY A 268 8.25 -5.98 -15.35
N LEU A 269 9.54 -6.33 -15.46
CA LEU A 269 10.62 -5.36 -15.58
C LEU A 269 10.38 -4.47 -16.81
N ILE A 270 10.52 -3.17 -16.62
CA ILE A 270 10.44 -2.19 -17.71
C ILE A 270 11.88 -1.89 -18.13
N GLU A 271 12.20 -2.17 -19.40
CA GLU A 271 13.47 -1.73 -19.97
C GLU A 271 13.57 -0.21 -19.85
N SER A 272 14.58 0.23 -19.10
CA SER A 272 14.77 1.65 -18.79
C SER A 272 15.60 2.32 -19.88
N ASN A 273 15.20 3.52 -20.28
CA ASN A 273 16.00 4.43 -21.09
C ASN A 273 16.10 5.78 -20.38
N GLU A 274 16.89 6.71 -20.90
CA GLU A 274 17.06 8.04 -20.31
C GLU A 274 15.74 8.82 -20.15
N GLU A 275 14.72 8.56 -20.99
CA GLU A 275 13.41 9.21 -20.90
C GLU A 275 12.50 8.65 -19.80
N ILE A 276 12.71 7.39 -19.42
CA ILE A 276 11.97 6.70 -18.34
C ILE A 276 12.63 6.98 -16.98
N LEU A 277 13.95 7.11 -16.97
CA LEU A 277 14.74 7.33 -15.76
C LEU A 277 14.62 8.79 -15.31
N LEU A 278 14.06 8.98 -14.12
CA LEU A 278 14.11 10.24 -13.39
C LEU A 278 15.56 10.58 -12.97
N GLN A 279 15.79 11.78 -12.44
CA GLN A 279 17.07 12.06 -11.77
C GLN A 279 17.32 11.03 -10.66
N THR A 280 18.39 10.25 -10.81
CA THR A 280 18.81 9.26 -9.83
C THR A 280 19.39 9.97 -8.61
N THR A 281 19.16 9.38 -7.44
CA THR A 281 19.95 9.74 -6.27
C THR A 281 21.41 9.31 -6.55
N PRO A 282 22.44 10.10 -6.19
CA PRO A 282 23.83 9.67 -6.39
C PRO A 282 24.09 8.26 -5.86
N ASN A 283 24.80 7.44 -6.66
CA ASN A 283 25.10 6.02 -6.39
C ASN A 283 23.87 5.11 -6.24
N ARG A 284 22.73 5.47 -6.84
CA ARG A 284 21.54 4.60 -6.94
C ARG A 284 21.18 4.31 -8.39
N ALA A 285 20.77 3.07 -8.65
CA ALA A 285 20.11 2.68 -9.88
C ALA A 285 18.61 2.57 -9.65
N MET A 286 17.81 2.79 -10.70
CA MET A 286 16.35 2.68 -10.65
C MET A 286 15.85 1.47 -11.41
N ILE A 287 14.92 0.74 -10.81
CA ILE A 287 14.30 -0.46 -11.39
C ILE A 287 12.78 -0.21 -11.50
N PRO A 288 12.29 0.19 -12.68
CA PRO A 288 10.86 0.32 -12.94
C PRO A 288 10.22 -1.05 -13.24
N ILE A 289 9.07 -1.32 -12.62
CA ILE A 289 8.33 -2.58 -12.78
C ILE A 289 6.85 -2.26 -12.95
N TYR A 290 6.19 -2.91 -13.91
CA TYR A 290 4.74 -2.84 -14.06
C TYR A 290 4.03 -3.31 -12.79
N ALA A 291 2.81 -2.79 -12.55
CA ALA A 291 2.02 -3.18 -11.39
C ALA A 291 1.11 -4.38 -11.72
N GLY A 292 1.10 -5.41 -10.87
CA GLY A 292 0.21 -6.58 -11.03
C GLY A 292 -1.29 -6.25 -10.97
N ILE A 293 -1.64 -5.06 -10.49
CA ILE A 293 -3.01 -4.52 -10.47
C ILE A 293 -3.40 -3.81 -11.78
N ASN A 294 -2.56 -3.81 -12.82
CA ASN A 294 -3.01 -3.41 -14.16
C ASN A 294 -4.17 -4.29 -14.65
N ALA A 295 -4.19 -5.58 -14.30
CA ALA A 295 -5.33 -6.45 -14.60
C ALA A 295 -6.65 -5.91 -13.99
N VAL A 296 -6.58 -5.45 -12.75
CA VAL A 296 -7.72 -4.82 -12.04
C VAL A 296 -8.11 -3.49 -12.69
N GLY A 297 -7.13 -2.71 -13.15
CA GLY A 297 -7.37 -1.46 -13.89
C GLY A 297 -8.16 -1.70 -15.17
N ALA A 298 -7.77 -2.71 -15.97
CA ALA A 298 -8.50 -3.07 -17.18
C ALA A 298 -9.94 -3.53 -16.90
N VAL A 299 -10.16 -4.31 -15.84
CA VAL A 299 -11.52 -4.71 -15.40
C VAL A 299 -12.37 -3.48 -15.08
N LYS A 300 -11.81 -2.49 -14.37
CA LYS A 300 -12.50 -1.23 -14.08
C LYS A 300 -12.78 -0.40 -15.32
N GLU A 301 -11.87 -0.36 -16.29
CA GLU A 301 -12.05 0.34 -17.57
C GLU A 301 -13.22 -0.25 -18.37
N LYS A 302 -13.48 -1.55 -18.24
CA LYS A 302 -14.63 -2.24 -18.84
C LYS A 302 -15.95 -2.05 -18.05
N GLY A 303 -15.92 -1.30 -16.95
CA GLY A 303 -17.11 -0.98 -16.15
C GLY A 303 -17.55 -2.08 -15.18
N ILE A 304 -16.76 -3.15 -15.01
CA ILE A 304 -17.10 -4.23 -14.09
C ILE A 304 -16.78 -3.80 -12.64
N PRO A 305 -17.72 -3.90 -11.70
CA PRO A 305 -17.47 -3.59 -10.29
C PRO A 305 -16.44 -4.53 -9.67
N ILE A 306 -15.37 -3.95 -9.12
CA ILE A 306 -14.29 -4.69 -8.46
C ILE A 306 -13.72 -3.89 -7.28
N ILE A 307 -13.66 -4.53 -6.11
CA ILE A 307 -13.06 -3.96 -4.90
C ILE A 307 -11.63 -4.47 -4.82
N ASN A 308 -10.64 -3.57 -4.65
CA ASN A 308 -9.23 -3.97 -4.68
C ASN A 308 -8.45 -3.54 -3.43
N HIS A 309 -7.63 -4.48 -2.98
CA HIS A 309 -6.71 -4.39 -1.86
C HIS A 309 -5.29 -4.73 -2.37
N PRO A 310 -4.50 -3.73 -2.81
CA PRO A 310 -3.07 -3.89 -3.09
C PRO A 310 -2.30 -4.24 -1.84
N VAL A 311 -1.17 -4.94 -2.04
CA VAL A 311 -0.22 -5.30 -0.96
C VAL A 311 -0.96 -5.92 0.24
N SER A 312 -1.86 -6.86 -0.05
CA SER A 312 -2.90 -7.28 0.90
C SER A 312 -2.47 -8.39 1.84
N GLN A 313 -1.91 -9.47 1.29
CA GLN A 313 -1.61 -10.68 2.05
C GLN A 313 -0.46 -11.46 1.41
N LEU A 314 0.02 -12.46 2.16
CA LEU A 314 0.96 -13.46 1.68
C LEU A 314 0.17 -14.68 1.19
N MET A 315 0.65 -15.30 0.12
CA MET A 315 0.13 -16.56 -0.39
C MET A 315 1.30 -17.44 -0.80
N LYS A 316 1.15 -18.75 -0.73
CA LYS A 316 2.17 -19.65 -1.26
C LYS A 316 2.11 -19.62 -2.78
N PHE A 317 3.28 -19.55 -3.42
CA PHE A 317 3.34 -19.56 -4.88
C PHE A 317 2.76 -20.85 -5.47
N GLU A 318 3.00 -21.99 -4.81
CA GLU A 318 2.49 -23.31 -5.21
C GLU A 318 0.96 -23.43 -5.21
N ASP A 319 0.25 -22.55 -4.50
CA ASP A 319 -1.21 -22.51 -4.49
C ASP A 319 -1.77 -21.68 -5.67
N MET A 320 -0.92 -20.99 -6.42
CA MET A 320 -1.31 -20.18 -7.57
C MET A 320 -1.38 -21.01 -8.85
N LYS A 321 -2.33 -20.68 -9.73
CA LYS A 321 -2.50 -21.28 -11.05
C LYS A 321 -2.10 -20.32 -12.14
N ARG A 322 -1.36 -20.82 -13.12
CA ARG A 322 -1.03 -20.07 -14.34
C ARG A 322 -2.27 -20.00 -15.22
N ILE A 323 -2.57 -18.80 -15.70
CA ILE A 323 -3.56 -18.53 -16.74
C ILE A 323 -2.86 -17.88 -17.94
#